data_AF-A0A318ZX12-F1
#
_entry.id   AF-A0A318ZX12-F1
#
_cell.length_a   1.000
_cell.length_b   1.000
_cell.length_c   1.000
_cell.angle_alpha   90.00
_cell.angle_beta   90.00
_cell.angle_gamma   90.00
#
_symmetry.space_group_name_H-M   'P 1'
#
loop_
_entity.id
_entity.type
_entity.pdbx_description
1 polymer ?
#
loop_
_entity_poly.entity_id
_entity_poly.type
_entity_poly.pdbx_seq_one_letter_code
_entity_poly.pdbx_strand_id
1 'polypeptide(L)'
;MAQLAMNSRLLRCQNASTLGRTVGSYTQNRTYLSSAKVPSFDNAPKKIKSGLNKFRNEVFIPLNLSEQQKLLIYRKKHQGTLDEHPVTVAISEEEEYRLQPMEFTAQPRNSKANELIRRMKTEDDWKQLPAFLTALHNVNRKLNLEMVVRRAGMNDAMKFILAAAQAKDTGFSLRSPGLVQKIFFELHLHAQKHGFKGPEVDRMLRLAQSFVDLMGLPRHVNNNPAKDPRRRPAVIGVLLELSAARALDKFGGKDTDGLVRAYSERLLASLNNKHFRLEMKKPNLYRNWTKIDGKLEQVVPIYNALVLTQKTAIDATISKTMKDRAKTMRDWVHLMRNAAPNSVRKHPMRGLGNSRELCT
;
A
#
# COMPACT_ATOMS: atom_id res chain seq x y z
N MET A 1 -19.44 -10.09 93.58
CA MET A 1 -20.76 -10.27 92.94
C MET A 1 -20.59 -11.21 91.75
N ALA A 2 -21.30 -12.35 91.81
CA ALA A 2 -21.56 -13.45 90.86
C ALA A 2 -20.56 -13.70 89.70
N GLN A 3 -19.75 -14.78 89.65
CA GLN A 3 -20.01 -16.24 89.56
C GLN A 3 -20.51 -16.77 88.20
N LEU A 4 -19.68 -17.69 87.65
CA LEU A 4 -20.00 -18.95 86.95
C LEU A 4 -20.61 -18.84 85.54
N ALA A 5 -20.37 -19.74 84.56
CA ALA A 5 -19.83 -21.09 84.59
C ALA A 5 -19.21 -21.47 83.23
N MET A 6 -18.25 -22.40 83.28
CA MET A 6 -17.88 -23.27 82.17
C MET A 6 -19.08 -24.14 81.74
N ASN A 7 -19.13 -24.54 80.46
CA ASN A 7 -19.31 -25.95 80.13
C ASN A 7 -18.97 -26.27 78.67
N SER A 8 -18.19 -27.33 78.57
CA SER A 8 -17.76 -28.09 77.41
C SER A 8 -18.91 -28.81 76.71
N ARG A 9 -18.77 -29.06 75.40
CA ARG A 9 -18.80 -30.43 74.84
C ARG A 9 -18.45 -30.46 73.35
N LEU A 10 -17.56 -31.39 73.05
CA LEU A 10 -17.19 -31.94 71.76
C LEU A 10 -18.40 -32.53 71.02
N LEU A 11 -18.51 -32.28 69.72
CA LEU A 11 -18.99 -33.29 68.77
C LEU A 11 -18.13 -33.26 67.51
N ARG A 12 -17.54 -34.41 67.25
CA ARG A 12 -16.70 -34.80 66.14
C ARG A 12 -17.59 -35.60 65.19
N CYS A 13 -17.75 -35.17 63.94
CA CYS A 13 -18.22 -36.04 62.86
C CYS A 13 -17.32 -35.82 61.65
N GLN A 14 -16.58 -36.88 61.29
CA GLN A 14 -15.87 -37.04 60.03
C GLN A 14 -16.82 -37.61 58.97
N ASN A 15 -16.57 -37.21 57.71
CA ASN A 15 -16.79 -37.92 56.44
C ASN A 15 -18.22 -38.31 56.01
N ALA A 16 -18.66 -37.81 54.85
CA ALA A 16 -18.69 -38.55 53.58
C ALA A 16 -19.49 -37.81 52.48
N SER A 17 -18.93 -37.85 51.28
CA SER A 17 -19.45 -37.50 49.95
C SER A 17 -20.96 -37.57 49.71
N THR A 18 -21.50 -36.57 49.00
CA THR A 18 -22.43 -36.79 47.89
C THR A 18 -22.39 -35.63 46.88
N LEU A 19 -22.29 -36.02 45.61
CA LEU A 19 -22.37 -35.23 44.40
C LEU A 19 -23.64 -34.37 44.31
N GLY A 20 -23.54 -33.17 43.73
CA GLY A 20 -24.74 -32.35 43.47
C GLY A 20 -24.46 -31.01 42.79
N ARG A 21 -23.99 -31.06 41.55
CA ARG A 21 -24.05 -30.02 40.50
C ARG A 21 -24.97 -28.82 40.78
N THR A 22 -24.40 -27.61 40.70
CA THR A 22 -24.85 -26.56 39.75
C THR A 22 -23.63 -25.77 39.29
N VAL A 23 -22.91 -26.31 38.30
CA VAL A 23 -22.02 -25.51 37.45
C VAL A 23 -22.96 -24.66 36.59
N GLY A 24 -23.13 -23.40 36.97
CA GLY A 24 -23.76 -22.40 36.12
C GLY A 24 -23.07 -22.40 34.76
N SER A 25 -23.87 -22.42 33.70
CA SER A 25 -23.45 -22.36 32.31
C SER A 25 -22.52 -21.17 32.09
N TYR A 26 -21.20 -21.42 32.13
CA TYR A 26 -20.25 -20.52 31.49
C TYR A 26 -20.50 -20.67 30.00
N THR A 27 -21.19 -19.71 29.39
CA THR A 27 -21.09 -19.47 27.96
C THR A 27 -19.60 -19.23 27.68
N GLN A 28 -18.89 -20.28 27.25
CA GLN A 28 -17.51 -20.17 26.80
C GLN A 28 -17.53 -19.32 25.54
N ASN A 29 -17.27 -18.01 25.68
CA ASN A 29 -17.04 -17.15 24.54
C ASN A 29 -15.74 -17.62 23.87
N ARG A 30 -15.86 -18.45 22.83
CA ARG A 30 -14.74 -18.86 21.99
C ARG A 30 -14.10 -17.60 21.42
N THR A 31 -12.86 -17.34 21.82
CA THR A 31 -12.11 -16.18 21.31
C THR A 31 -11.43 -16.61 20.01
N TYR A 32 -12.04 -16.28 18.88
CA TYR A 32 -11.51 -16.61 17.56
C TYR A 32 -10.33 -15.70 17.18
N LEU A 33 -9.36 -16.28 16.47
CA LEU A 33 -8.34 -15.51 15.74
C LEU A 33 -9.01 -14.86 14.52
N SER A 34 -9.80 -13.80 14.73
CA SER A 34 -10.58 -13.06 13.71
C SER A 34 -10.08 -13.22 12.26
N SER A 35 -10.98 -13.48 11.32
CA SER A 35 -10.68 -13.67 9.89
C SER A 35 -9.87 -12.53 9.25
N ALA A 36 -9.94 -11.30 9.79
CA ALA A 36 -9.10 -10.19 9.38
C ALA A 36 -7.62 -10.35 9.78
N LYS A 37 -7.34 -11.05 10.88
CA LYS A 37 -5.99 -11.36 11.39
C LYS A 37 -5.38 -12.56 10.68
N VAL A 38 -6.20 -13.56 10.34
CA VAL A 38 -5.78 -14.79 9.65
C VAL A 38 -6.67 -15.03 8.43
N PRO A 39 -6.32 -14.47 7.26
CA PRO A 39 -7.09 -14.68 6.04
C PRO A 39 -6.97 -16.13 5.53
N SER A 40 -8.03 -16.65 4.90
CA SER A 40 -7.94 -17.84 4.06
C SER A 40 -7.53 -17.45 2.64
N PHE A 41 -6.68 -18.28 2.03
CA PHE A 41 -6.20 -18.13 0.65
C PHE A 41 -6.60 -19.34 -0.21
N ASP A 42 -7.73 -19.98 0.07
CA ASP A 42 -8.14 -21.19 -0.64
C ASP A 42 -8.39 -20.95 -2.13
N ASN A 43 -8.92 -19.77 -2.46
CA ASN A 43 -9.18 -19.33 -3.83
C ASN A 43 -7.94 -18.74 -4.52
N ALA A 44 -6.77 -18.75 -3.86
CA ALA A 44 -5.55 -18.22 -4.47
C ALA A 44 -5.02 -19.16 -5.57
N PRO A 45 -4.44 -18.61 -6.66
CA PRO A 45 -3.82 -19.42 -7.70
C PRO A 45 -2.69 -20.31 -7.17
N LYS A 46 -2.58 -21.56 -7.67
CA LYS A 46 -1.62 -22.58 -7.20
C LYS A 46 -0.17 -22.06 -7.07
N LYS A 47 0.23 -21.17 -7.98
CA LYS A 47 1.58 -20.58 -8.05
C LYS A 47 1.96 -19.74 -6.83
N ILE A 48 1.01 -19.01 -6.25
CA ILE A 48 1.24 -18.15 -5.08
C ILE A 48 0.64 -18.72 -3.79
N LYS A 49 -0.34 -19.64 -3.92
CA LYS A 49 -1.07 -20.24 -2.79
C LYS A 49 -0.14 -20.88 -1.76
N SER A 50 0.89 -21.62 -2.20
CA SER A 50 1.85 -22.23 -1.28
C SER A 50 2.62 -21.18 -0.45
N GLY A 51 3.01 -20.06 -1.07
CA GLY A 51 3.67 -18.96 -0.38
C GLY A 51 2.74 -18.23 0.59
N LEU A 52 1.51 -17.95 0.17
CA LEU A 52 0.48 -17.32 1.01
C LEU A 52 0.15 -18.20 2.23
N ASN A 53 -0.07 -19.51 2.01
CA ASN A 53 -0.34 -20.47 3.07
C ASN A 53 0.86 -20.66 4.00
N LYS A 54 2.08 -20.57 3.48
CA LYS A 54 3.28 -20.56 4.32
C LYS A 54 3.28 -19.36 5.29
N PHE A 55 3.01 -18.15 4.79
CA PHE A 55 2.85 -16.97 5.65
C PHE A 55 1.69 -17.13 6.64
N ARG A 56 0.57 -17.68 6.19
CA ARG A 56 -0.58 -17.96 7.04
C ARG A 56 -0.22 -18.84 8.23
N ASN A 57 0.39 -19.99 7.97
CA ASN A 57 0.66 -21.01 8.98
C ASN A 57 1.88 -20.69 9.84
N GLU A 58 2.91 -20.05 9.29
CA GLU A 58 4.17 -19.80 10.02
C GLU A 58 4.28 -18.38 10.59
N VAL A 59 3.42 -17.44 10.16
CA VAL A 59 3.49 -16.04 10.60
C VAL A 59 2.16 -15.56 11.16
N PHE A 60 1.07 -15.63 10.38
CA PHE A 60 -0.18 -14.99 10.76
C PHE A 60 -0.86 -15.72 11.92
N ILE A 61 -0.97 -17.05 11.88
CA ILE A 61 -1.54 -17.81 12.99
C ILE A 61 -0.66 -17.65 14.25
N PRO A 62 0.64 -18.00 14.23
CA PRO A 62 1.44 -18.01 15.45
C PRO A 62 1.56 -16.66 16.15
N LEU A 63 1.66 -15.56 15.39
CA LEU A 63 1.83 -14.22 15.97
C LEU A 63 0.54 -13.63 16.54
N ASN A 64 -0.63 -14.13 16.12
CA ASN A 64 -1.92 -13.71 16.65
C ASN A 64 -2.41 -14.55 17.85
N LEU A 65 -1.71 -15.64 18.21
CA LEU A 65 -2.00 -16.46 19.39
C LEU A 65 -1.87 -15.67 20.70
N SER A 66 -2.48 -16.20 21.78
CA SER A 66 -2.25 -15.67 23.13
C SER A 66 -0.80 -15.92 23.56
N GLU A 67 -0.29 -15.14 24.52
CA GLU A 67 1.08 -15.32 25.01
C GLU A 67 1.32 -16.74 25.56
N GLN A 68 0.32 -17.32 26.25
CA GLN A 68 0.41 -18.71 26.74
C GLN A 68 0.55 -19.71 25.59
N GLN A 69 -0.24 -19.56 24.53
CA GLN A 69 -0.15 -20.41 23.33
C GLN A 69 1.17 -20.21 22.58
N LYS A 70 1.69 -18.99 22.49
CA LYS A 70 3.02 -18.70 21.93
C LYS A 70 4.13 -19.41 22.71
N LEU A 71 4.04 -19.44 24.03
CA LEU A 71 5.02 -20.14 24.86
C LEU A 71 5.02 -21.65 24.59
N LEU A 72 3.85 -22.25 24.34
CA LEU A 72 3.73 -23.67 24.00
C LEU A 72 4.42 -24.01 22.68
N ILE A 73 4.26 -23.17 21.64
CA ILE A 73 4.83 -23.46 20.32
C ILE A 73 6.33 -23.12 20.22
N TYR A 74 6.81 -22.08 20.91
CA TYR A 74 8.19 -21.58 20.74
C TYR A 74 9.18 -22.09 21.80
N ARG A 75 8.73 -22.56 22.97
CA ARG A 75 9.67 -23.05 23.99
C ARG A 75 9.93 -24.54 23.82
N LYS A 76 11.20 -24.90 23.66
CA LYS A 76 11.66 -26.30 23.54
C LYS A 76 11.12 -27.22 24.64
N LYS A 77 11.03 -26.73 25.88
CA LYS A 77 10.51 -27.50 27.03
C LYS A 77 9.05 -27.95 26.90
N HIS A 78 8.25 -27.28 26.05
CA HIS A 78 6.84 -27.58 25.85
C HIS A 78 6.57 -28.39 24.57
N GLN A 79 7.62 -28.73 23.80
CA GLN A 79 7.45 -29.48 22.54
C GLN A 79 6.91 -30.88 22.81
N GLY A 80 7.50 -31.62 23.75
CA GLY A 80 6.99 -32.95 24.14
C GLY A 80 5.56 -32.91 24.69
N THR A 81 5.20 -31.87 25.44
CA THR A 81 3.82 -31.68 25.92
C THR A 81 2.83 -31.49 24.77
N LEU A 82 3.23 -30.80 23.70
CA LEU A 82 2.38 -30.57 22.53
C LEU A 82 2.18 -31.85 21.69
N ASP A 83 3.19 -32.72 21.69
CA ASP A 83 3.15 -34.02 21.01
C ASP A 83 2.23 -35.00 21.76
N GLU A 84 2.31 -35.03 23.10
CA GLU A 84 1.47 -35.85 23.97
C GLU A 84 0.03 -35.32 24.10
N HIS A 85 -0.13 -34.00 24.19
CA HIS A 85 -1.42 -33.34 24.39
C HIS A 85 -1.64 -32.26 23.32
N PRO A 86 -2.21 -32.63 22.15
CA PRO A 86 -2.41 -31.70 21.07
C PRO A 86 -3.44 -30.63 21.44
N VAL A 87 -3.02 -29.37 21.33
CA VAL A 87 -3.88 -28.21 21.57
C VAL A 87 -4.38 -27.66 20.24
N THR A 88 -5.69 -27.46 20.11
CA THR A 88 -6.31 -26.79 18.96
C THR A 88 -6.75 -25.37 19.31
N VAL A 89 -6.71 -24.48 18.32
CA VAL A 89 -7.17 -23.10 18.42
C VAL A 89 -8.17 -22.83 17.29
N ALA A 90 -9.33 -22.28 17.63
CA ALA A 90 -10.31 -21.89 16.64
C ALA A 90 -9.86 -20.61 15.89
N ILE A 91 -9.65 -20.73 14.59
CA ILE A 91 -9.38 -19.58 13.70
C ILE A 91 -10.70 -18.92 13.32
N SER A 92 -11.68 -19.71 12.94
CA SER A 92 -13.04 -19.28 12.58
C SER A 92 -14.07 -20.26 13.16
N GLU A 93 -15.35 -20.05 12.86
CA GLU A 93 -16.43 -20.97 13.25
C GLU A 93 -16.26 -22.37 12.64
N GLU A 94 -15.64 -22.46 11.47
CA GLU A 94 -15.49 -23.69 10.68
C GLU A 94 -14.05 -24.23 10.67
N GLU A 95 -13.08 -23.48 11.18
CA GLU A 95 -11.66 -23.83 11.08
C GLU A 95 -10.96 -23.86 12.45
N GLU A 96 -10.40 -25.03 12.77
CA GLU A 96 -9.50 -25.23 13.90
C GLU A 96 -8.07 -25.47 13.42
N TYR A 97 -7.11 -24.94 14.17
CA TYR A 97 -5.69 -25.10 13.92
C TYR A 97 -5.01 -25.82 15.08
N ARG A 98 -4.41 -26.98 14.79
CA ARG A 98 -3.61 -27.72 15.75
C ARG A 98 -2.25 -27.05 15.91
N LEU A 99 -1.93 -26.63 17.13
CA LEU A 99 -0.62 -26.06 17.45
C LEU A 99 0.47 -27.11 17.19
N GLN A 100 1.60 -26.65 16.65
CA GLN A 100 2.77 -27.47 16.35
C GLN A 100 4.02 -26.78 16.93
N PRO A 101 5.03 -27.55 17.39
CA PRO A 101 6.32 -27.00 17.74
C PRO A 101 6.91 -26.18 16.59
N MET A 102 7.39 -24.97 16.87
CA MET A 102 7.94 -24.08 15.85
C MET A 102 9.16 -23.32 16.37
N GLU A 103 10.15 -23.16 15.51
CA GLU A 103 11.30 -22.29 15.77
C GLU A 103 10.99 -20.87 15.33
N PHE A 104 11.22 -19.87 16.20
CA PHE A 104 10.96 -18.46 15.87
C PHE A 104 11.79 -17.99 14.66
N THR A 105 12.99 -18.53 14.49
CA THR A 105 13.91 -18.21 13.39
C THR A 105 13.48 -18.80 12.04
N ALA A 106 12.62 -19.82 12.04
CA ALA A 106 12.13 -20.48 10.83
C ALA A 106 11.08 -19.63 10.07
N GLN A 107 10.53 -18.61 10.71
CA GLN A 107 9.48 -17.78 10.12
C GLN A 107 9.95 -17.07 8.83
N PRO A 108 9.13 -17.07 7.76
CA PRO A 108 9.44 -16.37 6.52
C PRO A 108 9.69 -14.88 6.77
N ARG A 109 10.82 -14.34 6.32
CA ARG A 109 11.15 -12.90 6.48
C ARG A 109 10.38 -12.01 5.49
N ASN A 110 10.42 -10.69 5.70
CA ASN A 110 9.81 -9.72 4.77
C ASN A 110 10.43 -9.80 3.35
N SER A 111 11.65 -10.31 3.20
CA SER A 111 12.24 -10.60 1.89
C SER A 111 11.42 -11.64 1.11
N LYS A 112 10.88 -12.66 1.79
CA LYS A 112 9.99 -13.67 1.19
C LYS A 112 8.61 -13.11 0.85
N ALA A 113 8.10 -12.18 1.65
CA ALA A 113 6.86 -11.47 1.30
C ALA A 113 7.06 -10.61 0.04
N ASN A 114 8.20 -9.91 -0.05
CA ASN A 114 8.56 -9.16 -1.25
C ASN A 114 8.75 -10.08 -2.47
N GLU A 115 9.35 -11.26 -2.30
CA GLU A 115 9.48 -12.27 -3.35
C GLU A 115 8.12 -12.76 -3.82
N LEU A 116 7.18 -13.01 -2.90
CA LEU A 116 5.82 -13.42 -3.20
C LEU A 116 5.08 -12.38 -4.05
N ILE A 117 5.13 -11.11 -3.65
CA ILE A 117 4.52 -10.00 -4.42
C ILE A 117 5.15 -9.86 -5.81
N ARG A 118 6.46 -10.10 -5.96
CA ARG A 118 7.11 -10.09 -7.28
C ARG A 118 6.64 -11.20 -8.20
N ARG A 119 6.06 -12.29 -7.67
CA ARG A 119 5.54 -13.43 -8.44
C ARG A 119 4.10 -13.24 -8.88
N MET A 120 3.37 -12.30 -8.28
CA MET A 120 2.01 -11.91 -8.66
C MET A 120 2.03 -11.30 -10.06
N LYS A 121 1.26 -11.89 -10.98
CA LYS A 121 1.17 -11.46 -12.38
C LYS A 121 -0.27 -11.33 -12.84
N THR A 122 -1.15 -12.24 -12.42
CA THR A 122 -2.54 -12.27 -12.88
C THR A 122 -3.44 -11.44 -12.00
N GLU A 123 -4.62 -11.08 -12.51
CA GLU A 123 -5.63 -10.39 -11.72
C GLU A 123 -5.97 -11.14 -10.41
N ASP A 124 -6.13 -12.46 -10.48
CA ASP A 124 -6.45 -13.29 -9.33
C ASP A 124 -5.35 -13.36 -8.28
N ASP A 125 -4.08 -13.21 -8.70
CA ASP A 125 -2.97 -13.06 -7.77
C ASP A 125 -3.13 -11.76 -6.95
N TRP A 126 -3.44 -10.65 -7.64
CA TRP A 126 -3.54 -9.33 -7.02
C TRP A 126 -4.79 -9.13 -6.18
N LYS A 127 -5.88 -9.87 -6.45
CA LYS A 127 -7.07 -9.94 -5.57
C LYS A 127 -6.72 -10.33 -4.13
N GLN A 128 -5.65 -11.12 -3.93
CA GLN A 128 -5.21 -11.56 -2.60
C GLN A 128 -4.43 -10.48 -1.83
N LEU A 129 -3.99 -9.41 -2.51
CA LEU A 129 -3.10 -8.39 -1.93
C LEU A 129 -3.71 -7.69 -0.71
N PRO A 130 -4.98 -7.19 -0.73
CA PRO A 130 -5.53 -6.49 0.43
C PRO A 130 -5.55 -7.36 1.69
N ALA A 131 -6.03 -8.60 1.59
CA ALA A 131 -6.05 -9.54 2.72
C ALA A 131 -4.64 -9.85 3.25
N PHE A 132 -3.68 -10.05 2.33
CA PHE A 132 -2.28 -10.29 2.70
C PHE A 132 -1.64 -9.09 3.41
N LEU A 133 -1.90 -7.87 2.95
CA LEU A 133 -1.40 -6.64 3.58
C LEU A 133 -2.03 -6.41 4.96
N THR A 134 -3.34 -6.66 5.10
CA THR A 134 -4.02 -6.59 6.40
C THR A 134 -3.40 -7.55 7.41
N ALA A 135 -3.19 -8.80 7.01
CA ALA A 135 -2.57 -9.79 7.90
C ALA A 135 -1.14 -9.40 8.30
N LEU A 136 -0.34 -8.87 7.37
CA LEU A 136 1.01 -8.37 7.65
C LEU A 136 1.00 -7.16 8.60
N HIS A 137 0.07 -6.23 8.39
CA HIS A 137 -0.07 -5.04 9.24
C HIS A 137 -0.47 -5.43 10.67
N ASN A 138 -1.40 -6.37 10.82
CA ASN A 138 -1.85 -6.87 12.13
C ASN A 138 -0.71 -7.51 12.95
N VAL A 139 0.26 -8.15 12.28
CA VAL A 139 1.47 -8.70 12.95
C VAL A 139 2.65 -7.73 12.95
N ASN A 140 2.40 -6.42 12.73
CA ASN A 140 3.38 -5.35 12.72
C ASN A 140 4.55 -5.52 11.72
N ARG A 141 4.33 -6.25 10.62
CA ARG A 141 5.32 -6.44 9.55
C ARG A 141 5.11 -5.46 8.41
N LYS A 142 6.11 -4.59 8.22
CA LYS A 142 6.08 -3.54 7.18
C LYS A 142 6.75 -3.97 5.89
N LEU A 143 6.07 -3.72 4.76
CA LEU A 143 6.63 -3.91 3.42
C LEU A 143 7.04 -2.58 2.79
N ASN A 144 7.91 -2.66 1.78
CA ASN A 144 8.20 -1.51 0.93
C ASN A 144 7.02 -1.28 -0.04
N LEU A 145 6.11 -0.37 0.32
CA LEU A 145 4.92 -0.08 -0.48
C LEU A 145 5.22 0.50 -1.86
N GLU A 146 6.32 1.24 -2.03
CA GLU A 146 6.72 1.74 -3.36
C GLU A 146 7.06 0.58 -4.31
N MET A 147 7.67 -0.49 -3.78
CA MET A 147 7.93 -1.71 -4.54
C MET A 147 6.63 -2.40 -4.94
N VAL A 148 5.64 -2.46 -4.03
CA VAL A 148 4.32 -3.06 -4.29
C VAL A 148 3.59 -2.28 -5.39
N VAL A 149 3.52 -0.94 -5.28
CA VAL A 149 2.92 -0.05 -6.30
C VAL A 149 3.58 -0.26 -7.66
N ARG A 150 4.91 -0.27 -7.71
CA ARG A 150 5.64 -0.50 -8.96
C ARG A 150 5.32 -1.85 -9.60
N ARG A 151 5.21 -2.91 -8.79
CA ARG A 151 4.85 -4.24 -9.30
C ARG A 151 3.41 -4.29 -9.77
N ALA A 152 2.49 -3.59 -9.11
CA ALA A 152 1.12 -3.50 -9.56
C ALA A 152 0.99 -2.75 -10.88
N GLY A 153 1.69 -1.61 -11.04
CA GLY A 153 1.72 -0.84 -12.29
C GLY A 153 2.22 -1.66 -13.49
N MET A 154 3.27 -2.48 -13.29
CA MET A 154 3.80 -3.37 -14.34
C MET A 154 2.82 -4.46 -14.80
N ASN A 155 1.81 -4.80 -14.00
CA ASN A 155 0.85 -5.88 -14.28
C ASN A 155 -0.60 -5.37 -14.40
N ASP A 156 -0.79 -4.08 -14.68
CA ASP A 156 -2.13 -3.45 -14.77
C ASP A 156 -3.04 -3.71 -13.54
N ALA A 157 -2.43 -3.77 -12.37
CA ALA A 157 -3.09 -4.16 -11.12
C ALA A 157 -3.35 -2.96 -10.18
N MET A 158 -3.33 -1.74 -10.70
CA MET A 158 -3.47 -0.52 -9.89
C MET A 158 -4.83 -0.42 -9.17
N LYS A 159 -5.88 -1.07 -9.70
CA LYS A 159 -7.18 -1.21 -9.01
C LYS A 159 -7.06 -1.92 -7.65
N PHE A 160 -6.14 -2.86 -7.51
CA PHE A 160 -5.90 -3.56 -6.24
C PHE A 160 -5.10 -2.74 -5.24
N ILE A 161 -4.27 -1.80 -5.72
CA ILE A 161 -3.63 -0.79 -4.88
C ILE A 161 -4.69 0.16 -4.31
N LEU A 162 -5.67 0.56 -5.13
CA LEU A 162 -6.81 1.35 -4.68
C LEU A 162 -7.59 0.58 -3.61
N ALA A 163 -7.94 -0.68 -3.87
CA ALA A 163 -8.65 -1.53 -2.91
C ALA A 163 -7.87 -1.72 -1.61
N ALA A 164 -6.55 -1.91 -1.67
CA ALA A 164 -5.69 -2.00 -0.50
C ALA A 164 -5.68 -0.69 0.30
N ALA A 165 -5.63 0.47 -0.36
CA ALA A 165 -5.75 1.77 0.30
C ALA A 165 -7.16 2.03 0.85
N GLN A 166 -8.20 1.45 0.25
CA GLN A 166 -9.59 1.54 0.71
C GLN A 166 -9.85 0.73 1.98
N ALA A 167 -9.24 -0.44 2.12
CA ALA A 167 -9.34 -1.24 3.33
C ALA A 167 -8.70 -0.53 4.54
N LYS A 168 -9.37 -0.56 5.69
CA LYS A 168 -8.93 0.19 6.89
C LYS A 168 -7.66 -0.38 7.52
N ASP A 169 -7.46 -1.69 7.43
CA ASP A 169 -6.49 -2.41 8.27
C ASP A 169 -5.23 -2.87 7.52
N THR A 170 -5.06 -2.48 6.26
CA THR A 170 -3.92 -2.90 5.42
C THR A 170 -2.60 -2.22 5.77
N GLY A 171 -2.64 -1.15 6.58
CA GLY A 171 -1.49 -0.26 6.78
C GLY A 171 -1.10 0.55 5.55
N PHE A 172 -1.88 0.49 4.45
CA PHE A 172 -1.58 1.20 3.21
C PHE A 172 -2.03 2.67 3.30
N SER A 173 -1.13 3.56 3.70
CA SER A 173 -1.45 4.99 3.88
C SER A 173 -0.98 5.87 2.72
N LEU A 174 -1.89 6.65 2.15
CA LEU A 174 -1.60 7.66 1.14
C LEU A 174 -1.06 8.99 1.71
N ARG A 175 -0.64 9.03 2.99
CA ARG A 175 -0.08 10.25 3.62
C ARG A 175 1.29 10.67 3.07
N SER A 176 2.04 9.71 2.53
CA SER A 176 3.41 9.92 2.06
C SER A 176 3.44 10.49 0.64
N PRO A 177 3.99 11.69 0.41
CA PRO A 177 4.11 12.26 -0.94
C PRO A 177 4.91 11.38 -1.90
N GLY A 178 5.94 10.68 -1.40
CA GLY A 178 6.78 9.80 -2.22
C GLY A 178 5.98 8.60 -2.76
N LEU A 179 5.19 7.96 -1.90
CA LEU A 179 4.34 6.84 -2.30
C LEU A 179 3.28 7.27 -3.32
N VAL A 180 2.59 8.39 -3.04
CA VAL A 180 1.57 8.93 -3.95
C VAL A 180 2.19 9.33 -5.29
N GLN A 181 3.37 9.95 -5.29
CA GLN A 181 4.09 10.23 -6.53
C GLN A 181 4.33 8.96 -7.35
N LYS A 182 4.75 7.85 -6.72
CA LYS A 182 4.92 6.57 -7.43
C LYS A 182 3.60 6.07 -8.01
N ILE A 183 2.50 6.16 -7.26
CA ILE A 183 1.16 5.75 -7.73
C ILE A 183 0.80 6.52 -9.00
N PHE A 184 0.88 7.85 -8.97
CA PHE A 184 0.53 8.68 -10.12
C PHE A 184 1.49 8.50 -11.29
N PHE A 185 2.77 8.21 -11.02
CA PHE A 185 3.71 7.84 -12.07
C PHE A 185 3.36 6.50 -12.75
N GLU A 186 2.85 5.49 -12.03
CA GLU A 186 2.35 4.27 -12.68
C GLU A 186 1.14 4.56 -13.58
N LEU A 187 0.23 5.46 -13.17
CA LEU A 187 -0.92 5.83 -13.99
C LEU A 187 -0.49 6.54 -15.28
N HIS A 188 0.50 7.45 -15.17
CA HIS A 188 1.14 8.08 -16.33
C HIS A 188 1.72 7.03 -17.28
N LEU A 189 2.55 6.10 -16.78
CA LEU A 189 3.17 5.07 -17.63
C LEU A 189 2.13 4.18 -18.31
N HIS A 190 1.03 3.88 -17.61
CA HIS A 190 -0.05 3.10 -18.19
C HIS A 190 -0.73 3.84 -19.35
N ALA A 191 -1.06 5.12 -19.16
CA ALA A 191 -1.64 5.95 -20.22
C ALA A 191 -0.66 6.15 -21.39
N GLN A 192 0.62 6.36 -21.09
CA GLN A 192 1.68 6.48 -22.09
C GLN A 192 1.83 5.22 -22.93
N LYS A 193 1.79 4.03 -22.32
CA LYS A 193 1.82 2.74 -23.03
C LYS A 193 0.68 2.59 -24.05
N HIS A 194 -0.46 3.24 -23.79
CA HIS A 194 -1.63 3.26 -24.68
C HIS A 194 -1.71 4.53 -25.52
N GLY A 195 -0.59 5.27 -25.66
CA GLY A 195 -0.50 6.45 -26.51
C GLY A 195 -1.40 7.61 -26.10
N PHE A 196 -1.84 7.65 -24.84
CA PHE A 196 -2.78 8.66 -24.33
C PHE A 196 -4.10 8.73 -25.13
N LYS A 197 -4.63 7.58 -25.58
CA LYS A 197 -5.90 7.49 -26.31
C LYS A 197 -6.79 6.37 -25.81
N GLY A 198 -8.07 6.44 -26.16
CA GLY A 198 -9.04 5.36 -25.97
C GLY A 198 -9.53 5.16 -24.53
N PRO A 199 -10.23 4.05 -24.26
CA PRO A 199 -10.90 3.79 -22.99
C PRO A 199 -9.94 3.69 -21.80
N GLU A 200 -8.67 3.38 -22.06
CA GLU A 200 -7.64 3.27 -21.04
C GLU A 200 -7.32 4.62 -20.38
N VAL A 201 -7.39 5.73 -21.13
CA VAL A 201 -7.22 7.07 -20.55
C VAL A 201 -8.34 7.39 -19.59
N ASP A 202 -9.60 7.07 -19.92
CA ASP A 202 -10.71 7.30 -18.99
C ASP A 202 -10.58 6.41 -17.75
N ARG A 203 -10.15 5.15 -17.93
CA ARG A 203 -9.93 4.23 -16.80
C ARG A 203 -8.86 4.76 -15.87
N MET A 204 -7.71 5.22 -16.40
CA MET A 204 -6.65 5.82 -15.60
C MET A 204 -7.09 7.12 -14.94
N LEU A 205 -7.86 7.97 -15.63
CA LEU A 205 -8.38 9.21 -15.06
C LEU A 205 -9.34 8.94 -13.89
N ARG A 206 -10.29 8.00 -14.06
CA ARG A 206 -11.20 7.59 -12.97
C ARG A 206 -10.43 7.02 -11.78
N LEU A 207 -9.41 6.21 -12.05
CA LEU A 207 -8.57 5.64 -10.99
C LEU A 207 -7.76 6.73 -10.26
N ALA A 208 -7.20 7.69 -11.00
CA ALA A 208 -6.49 8.84 -10.44
C ALA A 208 -7.41 9.69 -9.55
N GLN A 209 -8.62 9.99 -10.00
CA GLN A 209 -9.63 10.71 -9.22
C GLN A 209 -10.01 9.93 -7.96
N SER A 210 -10.22 8.63 -8.06
CA SER A 210 -10.52 7.77 -6.91
C SER A 210 -9.40 7.81 -5.86
N PHE A 211 -8.13 7.83 -6.27
CA PHE A 211 -7.02 8.04 -5.33
C PHE A 211 -7.06 9.42 -4.67
N VAL A 212 -7.43 10.48 -5.40
CA VAL A 212 -7.60 11.84 -4.82
C VAL A 212 -8.71 11.86 -3.78
N ASP A 213 -9.84 11.22 -4.07
CA ASP A 213 -10.97 11.13 -3.13
C ASP A 213 -10.56 10.40 -1.86
N LEU A 214 -9.83 9.28 -1.99
CA LEU A 214 -9.28 8.58 -0.83
C LEU A 214 -8.29 9.43 -0.04
N MET A 215 -7.44 10.23 -0.69
CA MET A 215 -6.55 11.15 0.01
C MET A 215 -7.30 12.19 0.85
N GLY A 216 -8.58 12.43 0.58
CA GLY A 216 -9.46 13.27 1.40
C GLY A 216 -9.93 12.64 2.71
N LEU A 217 -9.82 11.32 2.87
CA LEU A 217 -10.27 10.63 4.09
C LEU A 217 -9.31 10.87 5.27
N PRO A 218 -9.79 10.99 6.53
CA PRO A 218 -8.95 11.33 7.69
C PRO A 218 -7.71 10.44 7.89
N ARG A 219 -7.79 9.16 7.54
CA ARG A 219 -6.66 8.22 7.65
C ARG A 219 -5.55 8.46 6.62
N HIS A 220 -5.85 9.18 5.53
CA HIS A 220 -4.93 9.47 4.43
C HIS A 220 -4.52 10.94 4.37
N VAL A 221 -5.26 11.83 5.02
CA VAL A 221 -4.92 13.24 5.14
C VAL A 221 -3.59 13.40 5.88
N ASN A 222 -2.75 14.29 5.34
CA ASN A 222 -1.55 14.76 6.01
C ASN A 222 -1.87 16.10 6.70
N ASN A 223 -1.72 16.15 8.02
CA ASN A 223 -2.04 17.35 8.81
C ASN A 223 -1.15 18.54 8.46
N ASN A 224 0.01 18.32 7.82
CA ASN A 224 0.86 19.38 7.32
C ASN A 224 0.49 19.70 5.85
N PRO A 225 -0.09 20.88 5.55
CA PRO A 225 -0.49 21.23 4.19
C PRO A 225 0.66 21.26 3.19
N ALA A 226 1.89 21.57 3.63
CA ALA A 226 3.08 21.54 2.78
C ALA A 226 3.50 20.11 2.39
N LYS A 227 3.05 19.11 3.17
CA LYS A 227 3.27 17.68 2.91
C LYS A 227 2.03 16.98 2.36
N ASP A 228 0.92 17.69 2.13
CA ASP A 228 -0.28 17.12 1.51
C ASP A 228 0.02 16.69 0.07
N PRO A 229 -0.08 15.37 -0.26
CA PRO A 229 0.17 14.88 -1.60
C PRO A 229 -0.77 15.48 -2.66
N ARG A 230 -2.00 15.85 -2.30
CA ARG A 230 -3.01 16.41 -3.24
C ARG A 230 -2.58 17.76 -3.82
N ARG A 231 -1.76 18.50 -3.08
CA ARG A 231 -1.24 19.82 -3.48
C ARG A 231 0.07 19.72 -4.25
N ARG A 232 0.58 18.51 -4.51
CA ARG A 232 1.86 18.31 -5.18
C ARG A 232 1.72 18.40 -6.70
N PRO A 233 2.67 19.06 -7.39
CA PRO A 233 2.69 19.09 -8.85
C PRO A 233 2.70 17.70 -9.50
N ALA A 234 3.26 16.68 -8.83
CA ALA A 234 3.29 15.30 -9.35
C ALA A 234 1.88 14.71 -9.51
N VAL A 235 0.96 15.05 -8.60
CA VAL A 235 -0.41 14.55 -8.61
C VAL A 235 -1.25 15.37 -9.59
N ILE A 236 -1.18 16.69 -9.46
CA ILE A 236 -1.96 17.61 -10.29
C ILE A 236 -1.55 17.50 -11.76
N GLY A 237 -0.25 17.33 -12.03
CA GLY A 237 0.27 17.16 -13.38
C GLY A 237 -0.29 15.95 -14.10
N VAL A 238 -0.33 14.78 -13.44
CA VAL A 238 -0.91 13.56 -14.03
C VAL A 238 -2.43 13.68 -14.21
N LEU A 239 -3.14 14.33 -13.29
CA LEU A 239 -4.58 14.61 -13.48
C LEU A 239 -4.82 15.50 -14.70
N LEU A 240 -4.03 16.57 -14.84
CA LEU A 240 -4.08 17.45 -16.00
C LEU A 240 -3.76 16.69 -17.28
N GLU A 241 -2.69 15.91 -17.28
CA GLU A 241 -2.26 15.08 -18.41
C GLU A 241 -3.37 14.16 -18.90
N LEU A 242 -3.97 13.38 -18.01
CA LEU A 242 -5.04 12.44 -18.34
C LEU A 242 -6.32 13.17 -18.79
N SER A 243 -6.65 14.30 -18.16
CA SER A 243 -7.81 15.12 -18.57
C SER A 243 -7.62 15.75 -19.95
N ALA A 244 -6.43 16.27 -20.25
CA ALA A 244 -6.10 16.86 -21.55
C ALA A 244 -6.05 15.79 -22.64
N ALA A 245 -5.45 14.62 -22.37
CA ALA A 245 -5.48 13.47 -23.25
C ALA A 245 -6.91 13.06 -23.62
N ARG A 246 -7.78 12.92 -22.61
CA ARG A 246 -9.21 12.58 -22.83
C ARG A 246 -9.93 13.65 -23.65
N ALA A 247 -9.67 14.94 -23.39
CA ALA A 247 -10.26 16.03 -24.15
C ALA A 247 -9.85 16.01 -25.63
N LEU A 248 -8.58 15.75 -25.91
CA LEU A 248 -8.07 15.62 -27.28
C LEU A 248 -8.67 14.42 -28.02
N ASP A 249 -8.74 13.27 -27.35
CA ASP A 249 -9.18 12.01 -27.96
C ASP A 249 -10.70 11.96 -28.18
N LYS A 250 -11.49 12.36 -27.19
CA LYS A 250 -12.97 12.22 -27.23
C LYS A 250 -13.73 13.47 -27.63
N PHE A 251 -13.20 14.64 -27.31
CA PHE A 251 -13.94 15.90 -27.39
C PHE A 251 -13.32 16.88 -28.40
N GLY A 252 -12.43 16.41 -29.28
CA GLY A 252 -11.79 17.23 -30.30
C GLY A 252 -10.98 18.39 -29.73
N GLY A 253 -10.42 18.22 -28.52
CA GLY A 253 -9.65 19.24 -27.81
C GLY A 253 -10.49 20.23 -27.00
N LYS A 254 -11.82 20.06 -26.91
CA LYS A 254 -12.67 20.91 -26.06
C LYS A 254 -12.68 20.41 -24.61
N ASP A 255 -12.58 21.33 -23.65
CA ASP A 255 -12.69 21.04 -22.22
C ASP A 255 -14.17 20.98 -21.79
N THR A 256 -14.86 19.91 -22.17
CA THR A 256 -16.31 19.74 -21.91
C THR A 256 -16.63 19.67 -20.42
N ASP A 257 -15.74 19.06 -19.64
CA ASP A 257 -15.98 18.77 -18.22
C ASP A 257 -15.36 19.85 -17.30
N GLY A 258 -14.70 20.87 -17.87
CA GLY A 258 -13.99 21.93 -17.14
C GLY A 258 -12.74 21.46 -16.38
N LEU A 259 -12.36 20.19 -16.53
CA LEU A 259 -11.27 19.57 -15.79
C LEU A 259 -9.90 20.08 -16.26
N VAL A 260 -9.74 20.32 -17.55
CA VAL A 260 -8.47 20.80 -18.10
C VAL A 260 -8.15 22.18 -17.55
N ARG A 261 -9.12 23.11 -17.55
CA ARG A 261 -8.96 24.43 -16.93
C ARG A 261 -8.69 24.33 -15.43
N ALA A 262 -9.51 23.56 -14.70
CA ALA A 262 -9.37 23.45 -13.25
C ALA A 262 -8.00 22.89 -12.82
N TYR A 263 -7.50 21.85 -13.49
CA TYR A 263 -6.18 21.31 -13.16
C TYR A 263 -5.03 22.17 -13.68
N SER A 264 -5.24 22.92 -14.77
CA SER A 264 -4.27 23.90 -15.28
C SER A 264 -3.95 24.98 -14.24
N GLU A 265 -4.98 25.61 -13.69
CA GLU A 265 -4.84 26.65 -12.67
C GLU A 265 -4.19 26.10 -11.41
N ARG A 266 -4.64 24.94 -10.94
CA ARG A 266 -4.06 24.25 -9.76
C ARG A 266 -2.59 23.90 -9.98
N LEU A 267 -2.23 23.44 -11.18
CA LEU A 267 -0.85 23.08 -11.49
C LEU A 267 0.03 24.33 -11.47
N LEU A 268 -0.36 25.39 -12.18
CA LEU A 268 0.38 26.65 -12.22
C LEU A 268 0.59 27.24 -10.82
N ALA A 269 -0.45 27.22 -9.97
CA ALA A 269 -0.34 27.62 -8.57
C ALA A 269 0.65 26.73 -7.79
N SER A 270 0.62 25.41 -7.99
CA SER A 270 1.50 24.46 -7.30
C SER A 270 2.96 24.54 -7.74
N LEU A 271 3.24 24.95 -8.98
CA LEU A 271 4.59 25.11 -9.51
C LEU A 271 5.34 26.31 -8.91
N ASN A 272 4.61 27.31 -8.40
CA ASN A 272 5.18 28.46 -7.69
C ASN A 272 5.60 28.11 -6.25
N ASN A 273 5.30 26.91 -5.77
CA ASN A 273 5.64 26.47 -4.42
C ASN A 273 7.16 26.28 -4.26
N LYS A 274 7.74 26.80 -3.17
CA LYS A 274 9.17 26.67 -2.83
C LYS A 274 9.66 25.21 -2.79
N HIS A 275 8.77 24.24 -2.56
CA HIS A 275 9.10 22.81 -2.55
C HIS A 275 9.23 22.16 -3.95
N PHE A 276 8.85 22.86 -5.01
CA PHE A 276 9.08 22.43 -6.39
C PHE A 276 10.08 23.38 -7.05
N ARG A 277 11.36 23.05 -6.95
CA ARG A 277 12.45 23.77 -7.61
C ARG A 277 13.17 22.84 -8.58
N LEU A 278 13.46 23.38 -9.76
CA LEU A 278 14.29 22.73 -10.77
C LEU A 278 15.67 23.40 -10.72
N GLU A 279 16.67 22.65 -10.28
CA GLU A 279 18.03 23.13 -10.26
C GLU A 279 18.62 23.01 -11.67
N MET A 280 18.86 24.16 -12.31
CA MET A 280 19.46 24.24 -13.66
C MET A 280 20.99 24.09 -13.65
N LYS A 281 21.55 23.53 -12.57
CA LYS A 281 22.99 23.25 -12.41
C LYS A 281 23.24 21.76 -12.59
N LYS A 282 24.40 21.38 -13.13
CA LYS A 282 24.83 19.99 -13.16
C LYS A 282 25.01 19.51 -11.71
N PRO A 283 24.23 18.53 -11.22
CA PRO A 283 24.34 18.07 -9.84
C PRO A 283 25.67 17.33 -9.62
N ASN A 284 26.04 17.08 -8.37
CA ASN A 284 26.99 16.02 -8.05
C ASN A 284 26.31 14.66 -8.29
N LEU A 285 26.39 14.18 -9.54
CA LEU A 285 25.56 13.11 -10.11
C LEU A 285 25.76 11.75 -9.45
N TYR A 286 27.00 11.41 -9.11
CA TYR A 286 27.34 10.09 -8.57
C TYR A 286 26.67 9.79 -7.22
N ARG A 287 26.50 10.79 -6.34
CA ARG A 287 25.90 10.59 -5.01
C ARG A 287 24.38 10.77 -5.01
N ASN A 288 23.81 11.47 -5.98
CA ASN A 288 22.41 11.90 -5.94
C ASN A 288 21.55 11.39 -7.10
N TRP A 289 22.05 10.48 -7.93
CA TRP A 289 21.30 10.03 -9.12
C TRP A 289 19.91 9.47 -8.81
N THR A 290 19.73 8.69 -7.73
CA THR A 290 18.41 8.18 -7.33
C THR A 290 17.41 9.31 -7.05
N LYS A 291 17.87 10.44 -6.50
CA LYS A 291 17.03 11.63 -6.27
C LYS A 291 16.69 12.34 -7.59
N ILE A 292 17.66 12.42 -8.51
CA ILE A 292 17.45 12.99 -9.85
C ILE A 292 16.45 12.15 -10.63
N ASP A 293 16.60 10.82 -10.60
CA ASP A 293 15.67 9.89 -11.25
C ASP A 293 14.26 10.01 -10.66
N GLY A 294 14.14 10.04 -9.33
CA GLY A 294 12.86 10.31 -8.67
C GLY A 294 12.28 11.69 -9.04
N LYS A 295 13.12 12.68 -9.31
CA LYS A 295 12.66 14.00 -9.81
C LYS A 295 12.24 13.94 -11.28
N LEU A 296 12.92 13.15 -12.12
CA LEU A 296 12.51 12.90 -13.51
C LEU A 296 11.14 12.23 -13.56
N GLU A 297 10.87 11.24 -12.70
CA GLU A 297 9.54 10.62 -12.59
C GLU A 297 8.44 11.63 -12.22
N GLN A 298 8.78 12.73 -11.54
CA GLN A 298 7.83 13.82 -11.27
C GLN A 298 7.71 14.79 -12.46
N VAL A 299 8.84 15.18 -13.07
CA VAL A 299 8.87 16.27 -14.06
C VAL A 299 8.34 15.82 -15.41
N VAL A 300 8.58 14.56 -15.81
CA VAL A 300 8.15 14.06 -17.11
C VAL A 300 6.63 14.11 -17.30
N PRO A 301 5.80 13.57 -16.38
CA PRO A 301 4.35 13.67 -16.53
C PRO A 301 3.86 15.12 -16.53
N ILE A 302 4.49 15.99 -15.73
CA ILE A 302 4.13 17.41 -15.70
C ILE A 302 4.44 18.07 -17.05
N TYR A 303 5.61 17.81 -17.64
CA TYR A 303 5.95 18.32 -18.96
C TYR A 303 4.94 17.86 -20.01
N ASN A 304 4.58 16.57 -20.01
CA ASN A 304 3.60 16.05 -20.96
C ASN A 304 2.21 16.68 -20.76
N ALA A 305 1.78 16.88 -19.51
CA ALA A 305 0.55 17.60 -19.19
C ALA A 305 0.52 19.00 -19.81
N LEU A 306 1.62 19.76 -19.68
CA LEU A 306 1.73 21.11 -20.24
C LEU A 306 1.68 21.09 -21.78
N VAL A 307 2.27 20.08 -22.42
CA VAL A 307 2.26 19.96 -23.89
C VAL A 307 0.88 19.55 -24.41
N LEU A 308 0.22 18.58 -23.79
CA LEU A 308 -1.13 18.14 -24.19
C LEU A 308 -2.15 19.26 -24.01
N THR A 309 -2.07 20.00 -22.90
CA THR A 309 -2.99 21.10 -22.61
C THR A 309 -2.91 22.22 -23.66
N GLN A 310 -1.74 22.48 -24.23
CA GLN A 310 -1.59 23.48 -25.31
C GLN A 310 -2.34 23.11 -26.59
N LYS A 311 -2.68 21.83 -26.79
CA LYS A 311 -3.47 21.35 -27.93
C LYS A 311 -4.97 21.43 -27.66
N THR A 312 -5.38 21.77 -26.44
CA THR A 312 -6.79 21.94 -26.05
C THR A 312 -7.22 23.40 -26.15
N ALA A 313 -8.53 23.62 -26.29
CA ALA A 313 -9.14 24.95 -26.31
C ALA A 313 -9.19 25.55 -24.90
N ILE A 314 -8.05 26.06 -24.42
CA ILE A 314 -7.90 26.75 -23.14
C ILE A 314 -7.59 28.25 -23.35
N ASP A 315 -7.78 29.04 -22.30
CA ASP A 315 -7.47 30.48 -22.28
C ASP A 315 -6.03 30.79 -22.75
N ALA A 316 -5.90 31.84 -23.55
CA ALA A 316 -4.63 32.23 -24.17
C ALA A 316 -3.54 32.59 -23.14
N THR A 317 -3.92 33.19 -22.00
CA THR A 317 -3.00 33.58 -20.92
C THR A 317 -2.45 32.35 -20.21
N ILE A 318 -3.33 31.37 -19.91
CA ILE A 318 -2.94 30.08 -19.35
C ILE A 318 -2.03 29.34 -20.34
N SER A 319 -2.42 29.27 -21.61
CA SER A 319 -1.65 28.60 -22.67
C SER A 319 -0.24 29.17 -22.83
N LYS A 320 -0.08 30.51 -22.81
CA LYS A 320 1.23 31.17 -22.85
C LYS A 320 2.08 30.78 -21.64
N THR A 321 1.53 30.86 -20.44
CA THR A 321 2.24 30.49 -19.21
C THR A 321 2.66 29.01 -19.22
N MET A 322 1.82 28.12 -19.75
CA MET A 322 2.14 26.70 -19.90
C MET A 322 3.29 26.47 -20.87
N LYS A 323 3.36 27.21 -21.99
CA LYS A 323 4.48 27.13 -22.95
C LYS A 323 5.81 27.45 -22.29
N ASP A 324 5.86 28.53 -21.51
CA ASP A 324 7.09 28.97 -20.82
C ASP A 324 7.55 27.94 -19.78
N ARG A 325 6.59 27.37 -19.02
CA ARG A 325 6.86 26.30 -18.06
C ARG A 325 7.30 25.01 -18.74
N ALA A 326 6.69 24.64 -19.86
CA ALA A 326 7.03 23.45 -20.63
C ALA A 326 8.47 23.55 -21.16
N LYS A 327 8.87 24.73 -21.68
CA LYS A 327 10.25 25.00 -22.11
C LYS A 327 11.24 24.79 -20.96
N THR A 328 10.97 25.39 -19.80
CA THR A 328 11.83 25.25 -18.62
C THR A 328 12.01 23.78 -18.20
N MET A 329 10.92 23.01 -18.20
CA MET A 329 10.97 21.58 -17.84
C MET A 329 11.70 20.75 -18.89
N ARG A 330 11.49 21.03 -20.18
CA ARG A 330 12.22 20.41 -21.29
C ARG A 330 13.73 20.61 -21.14
N ASP A 331 14.15 21.85 -20.94
CA ASP A 331 15.56 22.22 -20.78
C ASP A 331 16.18 21.51 -19.57
N TRP A 332 15.46 21.44 -18.45
CA TRP A 332 15.90 20.70 -17.27
C TRP A 332 16.02 19.19 -17.53
N VAL A 333 15.04 18.58 -18.20
CA VAL A 333 15.09 17.15 -18.56
C VAL A 333 16.28 16.86 -19.48
N HIS A 334 16.53 17.69 -20.50
CA HIS A 334 17.71 17.56 -21.36
C HIS A 334 19.01 17.68 -20.57
N LEU A 335 19.11 18.66 -19.68
CA LEU A 335 20.28 18.83 -18.82
C LEU A 335 20.54 17.58 -17.98
N MET A 336 19.52 17.01 -17.33
CA MET A 336 19.66 15.81 -16.51
C MET A 336 20.00 14.56 -17.34
N ARG A 337 19.40 14.39 -18.52
CA ARG A 337 19.72 13.30 -19.46
C ARG A 337 21.19 13.36 -19.88
N ASN A 338 21.66 14.53 -20.27
CA ASN A 338 23.04 14.76 -20.69
C ASN A 338 24.03 14.66 -19.52
N ALA A 339 23.57 14.87 -18.30
CA ALA A 339 24.37 14.71 -17.10
C ALA A 339 24.42 13.26 -16.59
N ALA A 340 23.57 12.35 -17.09
CA ALA A 340 23.50 10.97 -16.57
C ALA A 340 24.85 10.22 -16.65
N PRO A 341 25.32 9.56 -15.58
CA PRO A 341 26.53 8.73 -15.61
C PRO A 341 26.43 7.59 -16.63
N ASN A 342 27.56 7.18 -17.22
CA ASN A 342 27.58 6.12 -18.24
C ASN A 342 26.96 4.79 -17.77
N SER A 343 27.15 4.41 -16.51
CA SER A 343 26.53 3.21 -15.92
C SER A 343 25.00 3.28 -15.94
N VAL A 344 24.44 4.44 -15.59
CA VAL A 344 22.99 4.69 -15.65
C VAL A 344 22.51 4.81 -17.10
N ARG A 345 23.30 5.38 -18.01
CA ARG A 345 22.90 5.45 -19.42
C ARG A 345 22.72 4.07 -20.03
N LYS A 346 23.58 3.10 -19.67
CA LYS A 346 23.51 1.70 -20.09
C LYS A 346 22.29 0.98 -19.49
N HIS A 347 22.01 1.22 -18.20
CA HIS A 347 20.85 0.65 -17.51
C HIS A 347 19.98 1.77 -16.92
N PRO A 348 19.14 2.42 -17.74
CA PRO A 348 18.36 3.56 -17.29
C PRO A 348 17.42 3.16 -16.17
N MET A 349 17.45 3.95 -15.10
CA MET A 349 16.38 3.94 -14.11
C MET A 349 15.10 4.52 -14.73
N ARG A 350 13.97 4.40 -14.03
CA ARG A 350 12.64 4.60 -14.63
C ARG A 350 12.41 6.03 -15.09
N GLY A 351 12.80 7.01 -14.27
CA GLY A 351 12.68 8.42 -14.62
C GLY A 351 13.49 8.76 -15.86
N LEU A 352 14.75 8.30 -15.92
CA LEU A 352 15.59 8.48 -17.11
C LEU A 352 15.04 7.75 -18.33
N GLY A 353 14.56 6.50 -18.17
CA GLY A 353 13.99 5.71 -19.25
C GLY A 353 12.79 6.40 -19.90
N ASN A 354 11.80 6.76 -19.08
CA ASN A 354 10.60 7.46 -19.52
C ASN A 354 10.90 8.87 -20.08
N SER A 355 11.92 9.56 -19.57
CA SER A 355 12.36 10.85 -20.14
C SER A 355 12.94 10.76 -21.57
N ARG A 356 13.33 9.56 -22.03
CA ARG A 356 13.81 9.36 -23.41
C ARG A 356 12.67 9.35 -24.42
N GLU A 357 11.50 8.89 -24.00
CA GLU A 357 10.28 8.78 -24.82
C GLU A 357 9.60 10.14 -25.04
N LEU A 358 10.02 11.20 -24.32
CA LEU A 358 9.49 12.56 -24.46
C LEU A 358 9.95 13.32 -25.73
N CYS A 359 10.78 12.72 -26.59
CA CYS A 359 11.44 13.40 -27.71
C CYS A 359 11.31 12.68 -29.07
N THR A 360 10.23 11.92 -29.26
CA THR A 360 9.74 11.45 -30.57
C THR A 360 8.29 11.89 -30.69
#